data_AF-A0A356RCI5-F1
#
_entry.id   AF-A0A356RCI5-F1
#
_cell.length_a   1.000
_cell.length_b   1.000
_cell.length_c   1.000
_cell.angle_alpha   90.00
_cell.angle_beta   90.00
_cell.angle_gamma   90.00
#
_symmetry.space_group_name_H-M   'P 1'
#
loop_
_entity.id
_entity.type
_entity.pdbx_description
1 polymer ?
#
loop_
_entity_poly.entity_id
_entity_poly.type
_entity_poly.pdbx_seq_one_letter_code
_entity_poly.pdbx_strand_id
1 'polypeptide(L)' 'MSHLPCSWCPKGRKAEDGTIPLDYHLLEMETAEYLARTQANVIDSDATVIFSYGSVSGGSLQTLSYAHGRGALSRC' A
#
# COMPACT_ATOMS: atom_id res chain seq x y z
N MET A 1 -5.31 20.01 15.49
CA MET A 1 -5.28 18.53 15.49
C MET A 1 -4.93 18.11 14.09
N SER A 2 -3.69 17.69 13.86
CA SER A 2 -3.20 17.32 12.52
C SER A 2 -3.94 16.08 12.04
N HIS A 3 -4.63 16.19 10.90
CA HIS A 3 -5.17 15.05 10.18
C HIS A 3 -4.01 14.18 9.73
N LEU A 4 -3.75 13.08 10.46
CA LEU A 4 -2.77 12.11 10.02
C LEU A 4 -3.28 11.50 8.70
N PRO A 5 -2.39 11.32 7.71
CA PRO A 5 -2.76 10.70 6.46
C PRO A 5 -3.17 9.25 6.70
N CYS A 6 -4.18 8.79 5.97
CA CYS A 6 -4.79 7.49 6.22
C CYS A 6 -4.01 6.32 5.59
N SER A 7 -3.18 6.57 4.57
CA SER A 7 -2.47 5.53 3.80
C SER A 7 -1.44 6.12 2.82
N TRP A 8 -0.61 5.26 2.22
CA TRP A 8 0.35 5.57 1.15
C TRP A 8 -0.21 5.31 -0.25
N CYS A 9 0.17 6.14 -1.22
CA CYS A 9 -0.09 5.98 -2.65
C CYS A 9 1.20 6.16 -3.49
N PRO A 10 1.23 5.70 -4.75
CA PRO A 10 2.40 5.89 -5.60
C PRO A 10 2.63 7.38 -5.90
N LYS A 11 3.88 7.76 -6.22
CA LYS A 11 4.23 9.09 -6.71
C LYS A 11 3.35 9.51 -7.88
N GLY A 12 2.89 10.76 -7.86
CA GLY A 12 1.93 11.31 -8.79
C GLY A 12 0.50 10.83 -8.55
N ARG A 13 0.23 10.22 -7.39
CA ARG A 13 -1.08 9.67 -6.98
C ARG A 13 -1.67 8.72 -8.03
N LYS A 14 -0.84 7.86 -8.62
CA LYS A 14 -1.27 6.93 -9.70
C LYS A 14 -2.21 5.85 -9.19
N ALA A 15 -3.25 5.59 -9.98
CA ALA A 15 -4.16 4.46 -9.90
C ALA A 15 -4.39 3.90 -11.32
N GLU A 16 -5.02 2.73 -11.41
CA GLU A 16 -5.29 2.05 -12.69
C GLU A 16 -6.25 2.86 -13.58
N ASP A 17 -7.12 3.66 -12.97
CA ASP A 17 -8.13 4.52 -13.60
C ASP A 17 -7.69 5.98 -13.73
N GLY A 18 -6.44 6.30 -13.37
CA GLY A 18 -5.85 7.64 -13.49
C GLY A 18 -5.29 8.17 -12.18
N THR A 19 -5.53 9.45 -11.90
CA THR A 19 -4.98 10.11 -10.71
C THR A 19 -5.97 10.06 -9.56
N ILE A 20 -5.53 9.64 -8.38
CA ILE A 20 -6.36 9.61 -7.17
C ILE A 20 -6.75 11.05 -6.78
N PRO A 21 -8.06 11.36 -6.61
CA PRO A 21 -8.54 12.69 -6.23
C PRO A 21 -7.91 13.23 -4.94
N LEU A 22 -7.82 14.55 -4.81
CA LEU A 22 -7.16 15.21 -3.67
C LEU A 22 -7.96 15.09 -2.35
N ASP A 23 -9.25 14.76 -2.42
CA ASP A 23 -10.10 14.54 -1.24
C ASP A 23 -9.64 13.34 -0.40
N TYR A 24 -8.86 12.42 -1.00
CA TYR A 24 -8.23 11.34 -0.27
C TYR A 24 -6.94 11.79 0.42
N HIS A 25 -6.95 11.81 1.75
CA HIS A 25 -5.78 12.13 2.59
C HIS A 25 -4.75 11.00 2.55
N LEU A 26 -3.85 11.06 1.57
CA LEU A 26 -2.81 10.05 1.30
C LEU A 26 -1.42 10.68 1.28
N LEU A 27 -0.41 9.92 1.69
CA LEU A 27 1.01 10.25 1.48
C LEU A 27 1.52 9.64 0.18
N GLU A 28 2.28 10.41 -0.59
CA GLU A 28 2.94 9.89 -1.77
C GLU A 28 4.27 9.21 -1.41
N MET A 29 4.49 8.03 -1.99
CA MET A 29 5.81 7.41 -2.03
C MET A 29 6.76 8.25 -2.91
N GLU A 30 8.06 8.11 -2.70
CA GLU A 30 9.07 8.72 -3.58
C GLU A 30 9.11 8.11 -4.99
N THR A 31 8.46 6.96 -5.17
CA THR A 31 8.41 6.17 -6.41
C THR A 31 6.99 5.96 -6.91
N ALA A 32 6.85 5.85 -8.24
CA ALA A 32 5.59 5.54 -8.91
C ALA A 32 5.27 4.03 -8.94
N GLU A 33 6.14 3.19 -8.38
CA GLU A 33 5.99 1.74 -8.32
C GLU A 33 4.85 1.32 -7.38
N TYR A 34 3.93 0.49 -7.88
CA TYR A 34 2.74 0.07 -7.11
C TYR A 34 3.05 -0.81 -5.90
N LEU A 35 4.10 -1.62 -5.94
CA LEU A 35 4.44 -2.49 -4.82
C LEU A 35 4.95 -1.72 -3.61
N ALA A 36 5.62 -0.59 -3.83
CA ALA A 36 6.20 0.22 -2.75
C ALA A 36 5.12 0.73 -1.78
N ARG A 37 4.03 1.29 -2.30
CA ARG A 37 2.91 1.76 -1.45
C ARG A 37 2.20 0.61 -0.74
N THR A 38 2.07 -0.54 -1.42
CA THR A 38 1.40 -1.73 -0.84
C THR A 38 2.22 -2.25 0.34
N GLN A 39 3.54 -2.32 0.21
CA GLN A 39 4.43 -2.69 1.29
C GLN A 39 4.37 -1.70 2.46
N ALA A 40 4.43 -0.39 2.17
CA ALA A 40 4.33 0.65 3.21
C ALA A 40 3.00 0.56 3.98
N ASN A 41 1.88 0.35 3.28
CA ASN A 41 0.57 0.16 3.92
C ASN A 41 0.51 -1.07 4.85
N VAL A 42 1.23 -2.14 4.51
CA VAL A 42 1.31 -3.33 5.37
C VAL A 42 2.21 -3.06 6.59
N ILE A 43 3.36 -2.41 6.41
CA ILE A 43 4.34 -2.18 7.47
C ILE A 43 3.85 -1.13 8.48
N ASP A 44 3.20 -0.07 8.01
CA ASP A 44 2.76 1.06 8.85
C ASP A 44 1.39 0.84 9.50
N SER A 45 0.78 -0.34 9.30
CA SER A 45 -0.49 -0.72 9.94
C SER A 45 -0.28 -1.80 10.99
N ASP A 46 -1.15 -1.81 12.00
CA ASP A 46 -1.14 -2.86 13.03
C ASP A 46 -1.62 -4.22 12.47
N ALA A 47 -2.47 -4.19 11.44
CA ALA A 47 -3.04 -5.38 10.82
C ALA A 47 -3.45 -5.13 9.36
N THR A 48 -3.35 -6.17 8.54
CA THR A 48 -3.81 -6.16 7.14
C THR A 48 -4.96 -7.15 6.95
N VAL A 49 -6.06 -6.70 6.34
CA VAL A 49 -7.19 -7.56 5.94
C VAL A 49 -7.25 -7.62 4.42
N ILE A 50 -7.31 -8.84 3.86
CA ILE A 50 -7.37 -9.07 2.41
C ILE A 50 -8.73 -9.69 2.07
N PHE A 51 -9.47 -9.05 1.16
CA PHE A 51 -10.72 -9.57 0.62
C PHE A 51 -10.49 -10.12 -0.79
N SER A 52 -10.92 -11.35 -1.05
CA SER A 52 -10.78 -12.01 -2.35
C SER A 52 -11.93 -12.98 -2.60
N TYR A 53 -12.33 -13.11 -3.87
CA TYR A 53 -13.22 -14.18 -4.30
C TYR A 53 -12.38 -15.39 -4.72
N GLY A 54 -12.29 -16.38 -3.85
CA GLY A 54 -11.45 -17.57 -4.03
C GLY A 54 -10.02 -17.38 -3.51
N SER A 55 -9.07 -18.11 -4.08
CA SER A 55 -7.67 -18.07 -3.65
C SER A 55 -7.00 -16.75 -3.99
N VAL A 56 -6.21 -16.22 -3.05
CA VAL A 56 -5.42 -15.00 -3.27
C VAL A 56 -4.39 -15.20 -4.39
N SER A 57 -4.27 -14.21 -5.27
CA SER A 57 -3.33 -14.22 -6.39
C SER A 57 -2.81 -12.81 -6.71
N GLY A 58 -1.82 -12.70 -7.60
CA GLY A 58 -1.25 -11.43 -8.05
C GLY A 58 -0.82 -10.50 -6.90
N GLY A 59 -1.21 -9.22 -6.96
CA GLY A 59 -0.88 -8.22 -5.94
C GLY A 59 -1.42 -8.54 -4.54
N SER A 60 -2.54 -9.28 -4.43
CA SER A 60 -3.06 -9.72 -3.13
C SER A 60 -2.16 -10.77 -2.49
N LEU A 61 -1.63 -11.70 -3.27
CA LEU A 61 -0.65 -12.69 -2.79
C LEU A 61 0.65 -11.99 -2.34
N GLN A 62 1.09 -10.95 -3.06
CA GLN A 62 2.25 -10.15 -2.65
C GLN A 62 2.00 -9.41 -1.34
N THR A 63 0.80 -8.84 -1.16
CA THR A 63 0.38 -8.19 0.09
C THR A 63 0.41 -9.18 1.26
N LEU A 64 -0.08 -10.40 1.06
CA LEU A 64 -0.03 -11.48 2.04
C LEU A 64 1.43 -11.85 2.39
N SER A 65 2.32 -11.89 1.39
CA SER A 65 3.74 -12.14 1.61
C SER A 65 4.36 -11.08 2.53
N TYR A 66 4.09 -9.80 2.28
CA TYR A 66 4.55 -8.71 3.15
C TYR A 66 4.00 -8.82 4.56
N ALA A 67 2.72 -9.14 4.73
CA ALA A 67 2.09 -9.26 6.05
C ALA A 67 2.69 -10.42 6.88
N HIS A 68 3.16 -11.47 6.22
CA HIS A 68 3.92 -12.56 6.85
C HIS A 68 5.41 -12.24 7.06
N GLY A 69 5.85 -11.01 6.81
CA GLY A 69 7.26 -10.61 6.93
C GLY A 69 8.17 -11.16 5.83
N ARG A 70 7.61 -11.75 4.78
CA ARG A 70 8.36 -12.34 3.67
C ARG A 70 8.46 -11.29 2.56
N GLY A 71 9.57 -10.54 2.54
CA GLY A 71 9.83 -9.47 1.57
C GLY A 71 9.98 -8.07 2.16
N ALA A 72 9.99 -7.94 3.49
CA ALA A 72 10.39 -6.69 4.13
C ALA A 72 11.91 -6.49 3.90
N LEU A 73 12.29 -5.42 3.20
CA LEU A 73 13.66 -4.95 3.26
C LEU A 73 13.92 -4.57 4.73
N SER A 74 14.98 -5.15 5.29
CA SER A 74 15.47 -4.87 6.62
C SER A 74 15.41 -3.36 6.89
N ARG A 75 14.76 -2.97 7.98
CA ARG A 75 14.85 -1.60 8.52
C ARG A 75 16.33 -1.20 8.57
N CYS A 76 16.71 -0.13 7.88
CA CYS A 76 17.87 0.67 8.26
C CYS A 76 17.51 1.50 9.50
#